data_AF-A0A1F9BPF3-F1
#
_entry.id   AF-A0A1F9BPF3-F1
#
_cell.length_a   1.000
_cell.length_b   1.000
_cell.length_c   1.000
_cell.angle_alpha   90.00
_cell.angle_beta   90.00
_cell.angle_gamma   90.00
#
_symmetry.space_group_name_H-M   'P 1'
#
loop_
_entity.id
_entity.type
_entity.pdbx_description
1 polymer ?
#
loop_
_entity_poly.entity_id
_entity_poly.type
_entity_poly.pdbx_seq_one_letter_code
_entity_poly.pdbx_strand_id
1 'polypeptide(L)'
;MSKYMHLTVTVVPYYPGDLEETYPKLARYLKSLDSDLVERNPSLYGIAGQLDKLLYTFDGTPFRDVLLRHRENLRNLHKSIEENIADWNLAQADRLLYKIEDTFDKIESELD
;
A
#
# COMPACT_ATOMS: atom_id res chain seq x y z
N MET A 1 19.45 -10.22 -21.63
CA MET A 1 19.18 -8.84 -21.16
C MET A 1 19.70 -7.85 -22.19
N SER A 2 18.98 -6.74 -22.42
CA SER A 2 19.39 -5.70 -23.38
C SER A 2 20.63 -4.94 -22.88
N LYS A 3 21.50 -4.53 -23.81
CA LYS A 3 22.81 -3.92 -23.51
C LYS A 3 22.72 -2.46 -23.07
N TYR A 4 21.63 -1.77 -23.42
CA TYR A 4 21.45 -0.33 -23.16
C TYR A 4 20.02 0.04 -22.74
N MET A 5 19.13 -0.95 -22.56
CA MET A 5 17.73 -0.70 -22.23
C MET A 5 17.31 -1.60 -21.08
N HIS A 6 16.51 -1.05 -20.18
CA HIS A 6 15.87 -1.78 -19.10
C HIS A 6 14.37 -1.56 -19.18
N LEU A 7 13.61 -2.61 -18.89
CA LEU A 7 12.16 -2.51 -18.75
C LEU A 7 11.86 -2.28 -17.28
N THR A 8 11.22 -1.17 -16.97
CA THR A 8 10.77 -0.85 -15.61
C THR A 8 9.27 -1.05 -15.54
N VAL A 9 8.84 -1.87 -14.58
CA VAL A 9 7.43 -2.02 -14.20
C VAL A 9 7.25 -1.35 -12.85
N THR A 10 6.25 -0.50 -12.71
CA THR A 10 5.99 0.24 -11.47
C THR A 10 4.49 0.36 -11.25
N VAL A 11 4.06 0.20 -10.00
CA VAL A 11 2.67 0.42 -9.57
C VAL A 11 2.54 1.87 -9.14
N VAL A 12 1.69 2.61 -9.84
CA VAL A 12 1.41 4.03 -9.57
C VAL A 12 0.02 4.20 -8.94
N PRO A 13 -0.19 5.20 -8.07
CA PRO A 13 -1.51 5.52 -7.53
C PRO A 13 -2.48 5.95 -8.64
N TYR A 14 -3.74 5.54 -8.54
CA TYR A 14 -4.82 6.02 -9.40
C TYR A 14 -6.10 6.24 -8.58
N TYR A 15 -6.07 7.29 -7.78
CA TYR A 15 -7.21 7.72 -6.98
C TYR A 15 -8.14 8.61 -7.83
N PRO A 16 -9.47 8.57 -7.65
CA PRO A 16 -10.40 9.49 -8.31
C PRO A 16 -10.09 10.98 -8.02
N GLY A 17 -9.52 11.26 -6.84
CA GLY A 17 -8.89 12.52 -6.47
C GLY A 17 -7.50 12.27 -5.92
N ASP A 18 -7.38 12.16 -4.60
CA ASP A 18 -6.14 11.79 -3.91
C ASP A 18 -6.39 10.76 -2.79
N LEU A 19 -5.30 10.37 -2.10
CA LEU A 19 -5.36 9.46 -0.96
C LEU A 19 -6.22 10.03 0.18
N GLU A 20 -6.27 11.34 0.37
CA GLU A 20 -7.05 11.98 1.44
C GLU A 20 -8.55 11.93 1.17
N GLU A 21 -8.95 12.16 -0.08
CA GLU A 21 -10.34 12.07 -0.51
C GLU A 21 -10.83 10.62 -0.53
N THR A 22 -9.96 9.68 -0.92
CA THR A 22 -10.33 8.26 -1.05
C THR A 22 -10.27 7.51 0.28
N TYR A 23 -9.25 7.78 1.09
CA TYR A 23 -8.99 7.11 2.38
C TYR A 23 -8.70 8.15 3.48
N PRO A 24 -9.70 8.95 3.90
CA PRO A 24 -9.50 10.09 4.80
C PRO A 24 -8.95 9.70 6.18
N LYS A 25 -9.36 8.56 6.75
CA LYS A 25 -8.89 8.12 8.07
C LYS A 25 -7.46 7.62 7.98
N LEU A 26 -7.16 6.78 6.99
CA LEU A 26 -5.79 6.36 6.69
C LEU A 26 -4.88 7.57 6.50
N ALA A 27 -5.28 8.54 5.65
CA ALA A 27 -4.50 9.73 5.40
C ALA A 27 -4.27 10.57 6.65
N ARG A 28 -5.27 10.69 7.53
CA ARG A 28 -5.12 11.37 8.82
C ARG A 28 -4.04 10.73 9.69
N TYR A 29 -4.00 9.40 9.78
CA TYR A 29 -2.95 8.71 10.52
C TYR A 29 -1.58 8.87 9.83
N LEU A 30 -1.51 8.72 8.51
CA LEU A 30 -0.26 8.90 7.77
C LEU A 30 0.31 10.32 7.88
N LYS A 31 -0.54 11.36 7.83
CA LYS A 31 -0.13 12.76 8.07
C LYS A 31 0.47 12.98 9.46
N SER A 32 0.00 12.25 10.47
CA SER A 32 0.54 12.37 11.83
C SER A 32 1.96 11.83 11.96
N LEU A 33 2.37 10.94 11.05
CA LEU A 33 3.74 10.47 10.92
C LEU A 33 4.57 11.45 10.08
N ASP A 34 4.12 11.71 8.85
CA ASP A 34 4.86 12.51 7.88
C ASP A 34 3.87 13.13 6.88
N SER A 35 3.68 14.44 6.95
CA SER A 35 2.82 15.17 6.02
C SER A 35 3.26 14.98 4.57
N ASP A 36 4.57 14.89 4.33
CA ASP A 36 5.13 14.72 2.99
C ASP A 36 4.74 13.36 2.39
N LEU A 37 4.47 12.36 3.23
CA LEU A 37 4.09 11.03 2.77
C LEU A 37 2.69 11.04 2.17
N VAL A 38 1.77 11.87 2.67
CA VAL A 38 0.42 12.01 2.09
C VAL A 38 0.44 12.93 0.88
N GLU A 39 1.22 14.02 0.91
CA GLU A 39 1.40 14.90 -0.25
C GLU A 39 2.00 14.19 -1.47
N ARG A 40 2.85 13.18 -1.25
CA ARG A 40 3.39 12.31 -2.32
C ARG A 40 2.35 11.36 -2.93
N ASN A 41 1.15 11.30 -2.36
CA ASN A 41 0.02 10.48 -2.81
C ASN A 41 0.41 9.01 -3.11
N PRO A 42 1.01 8.28 -2.15
CA PRO A 42 1.59 6.97 -2.38
C PRO A 42 0.52 5.95 -2.76
N SER A 43 0.86 4.98 -3.61
CA SER A 43 -0.04 3.86 -3.90
C SER A 43 -0.23 2.98 -2.66
N LEU A 44 -1.39 2.34 -2.54
CA LEU A 44 -1.67 1.35 -1.49
C LEU A 44 -0.63 0.21 -1.47
N TYR A 45 -0.17 -0.19 -2.66
CA TYR A 45 0.95 -1.13 -2.80
C TYR A 45 2.23 -0.58 -2.15
N GLY A 46 2.59 0.68 -2.41
CA GLY A 46 3.75 1.32 -1.80
C GLY A 46 3.63 1.45 -0.27
N ILE A 47 2.42 1.70 0.24
CA ILE A 47 2.13 1.71 1.69
C ILE A 47 2.33 0.30 2.27
N ALA A 48 1.80 -0.74 1.62
CA ALA A 48 1.99 -2.13 2.04
C ALA A 48 3.47 -2.55 2.04
N GLY A 49 4.27 -2.05 1.10
CA GLY A 49 5.72 -2.28 1.07
C GLY A 49 6.49 -1.64 2.22
N GLN A 50 5.90 -0.64 2.88
CA GLN A 50 6.48 0.04 4.04
C GLN A 50 5.85 -0.42 5.37
N LEU A 51 5.07 -1.51 5.36
CA LEU A 51 4.28 -1.96 6.50
C LEU A 51 5.07 -2.12 7.79
N ASP A 52 6.25 -2.74 7.76
CA ASP A 52 7.07 -2.92 8.97
C ASP A 52 7.55 -1.57 9.55
N LYS A 53 7.86 -0.59 8.68
CA LYS A 53 8.21 0.78 9.10
C LYS A 53 7.01 1.46 9.74
N LEU A 54 5.83 1.33 9.14
CA LEU A 54 4.59 1.91 9.68
C LEU A 54 4.26 1.30 11.05
N LEU A 55 4.31 -0.03 11.18
CA LEU A 55 4.05 -0.73 12.45
C LEU A 55 5.01 -0.33 13.58
N TYR A 56 6.28 -0.10 13.27
CA TYR A 56 7.26 0.40 14.25
C TYR A 56 6.94 1.83 14.67
N THR A 57 6.57 2.67 13.70
CA THR A 57 6.41 4.11 13.91
C THR A 57 5.14 4.45 14.67
N PHE A 58 4.06 3.72 14.39
CA PHE A 58 2.76 3.91 15.01
C PHE A 58 2.59 3.10 16.30
N ASP A 59 3.69 2.75 16.97
CA ASP A 59 3.65 1.97 18.20
C ASP A 59 2.79 2.62 19.28
N GLY A 60 1.94 1.82 19.91
CA GLY A 60 0.95 2.29 20.90
C GLY A 60 -0.24 3.08 20.36
N THR A 61 -0.45 3.16 19.03
CA THR A 61 -1.63 3.83 18.45
C THR A 61 -2.72 2.83 18.01
N PRO A 62 -4.01 3.24 17.99
CA PRO A 62 -5.10 2.41 17.46
C PRO A 62 -4.88 2.00 16.00
N PHE A 63 -4.23 2.87 15.20
CA PHE A 63 -3.90 2.58 13.80
C PHE A 63 -2.97 1.38 13.66
N ARG A 64 -1.97 1.24 14.53
CA ARG A 64 -1.11 0.06 14.54
C ARG A 64 -1.89 -1.22 14.85
N ASP A 65 -2.81 -1.17 15.80
CA ASP A 65 -3.59 -2.36 16.16
C ASP A 65 -4.45 -2.83 14.98
N VAL A 66 -5.05 -1.90 14.24
CA VAL A 66 -5.75 -2.20 12.97
C VAL A 66 -4.77 -2.77 11.94
N LEU A 67 -3.62 -2.14 11.70
CA LEU A 67 -2.62 -2.64 10.76
C LEU A 67 -2.08 -4.03 11.13
N LEU A 68 -1.93 -4.33 12.43
CA LEU A 68 -1.47 -5.64 12.90
C LEU A 68 -2.47 -6.76 12.55
N ARG A 69 -3.77 -6.49 12.62
CA ARG A 69 -4.82 -7.47 12.23
C ARG A 69 -4.71 -7.87 10.76
N HIS A 70 -4.29 -6.94 9.91
CA HIS A 70 -4.17 -7.15 8.46
C HIS A 70 -2.74 -7.45 7.99
N ARG A 71 -1.77 -7.52 8.92
CA ARG A 71 -0.34 -7.57 8.60
C ARG A 71 0.04 -8.72 7.67
N GLU A 72 -0.32 -9.94 8.04
CA GLU A 72 0.04 -11.13 7.26
C GLU A 72 -0.60 -11.10 5.88
N ASN A 73 -1.84 -10.62 5.78
CA ASN A 73 -2.54 -10.47 4.50
C ASN A 73 -1.84 -9.45 3.59
N LEU A 74 -1.56 -8.24 4.10
CA LEU A 74 -0.86 -7.20 3.35
C LEU A 74 0.54 -7.63 2.90
N ARG A 75 1.29 -8.30 3.79
CA ARG A 75 2.64 -8.80 3.48
C ARG A 75 2.60 -9.86 2.38
N ASN A 76 1.66 -10.81 2.46
CA ASN A 76 1.50 -11.85 1.46
C ASN A 76 1.07 -11.26 0.11
N LEU A 77 0.12 -10.32 0.11
CA LEU A 77 -0.33 -9.63 -1.10
C LEU A 77 0.83 -8.86 -1.76
N HIS A 78 1.57 -8.06 -0.99
CA HIS A 78 2.73 -7.32 -1.50
C HIS A 78 3.75 -8.26 -2.13
N LYS A 79 4.15 -9.32 -1.41
CA LYS A 79 5.10 -10.31 -1.90
C LYS A 79 4.61 -11.01 -3.17
N SER A 80 3.35 -11.44 -3.22
CA SER A 80 2.79 -12.09 -4.41
C SER A 80 2.71 -11.15 -5.60
N ILE A 81 2.46 -9.85 -5.39
CA ILE A 81 2.52 -8.85 -6.47
C ILE A 81 3.95 -8.69 -6.97
N GLU A 82 4.94 -8.58 -6.07
CA GLU A 82 6.36 -8.52 -6.45
C GLU A 82 6.79 -9.73 -7.28
N GLU A 83 6.41 -10.94 -6.85
CA GLU A 83 6.70 -12.19 -7.55
C GLU A 83 6.05 -12.19 -8.95
N ASN A 84 4.78 -11.83 -9.07
CA ASN A 84 4.10 -11.79 -10.37
C ASN A 84 4.66 -10.70 -11.29
N ILE A 85 5.11 -9.56 -10.77
CA ILE A 85 5.80 -8.54 -11.56
C ILE A 85 7.15 -9.06 -12.05
N ALA A 86 7.93 -9.72 -11.18
CA ALA A 86 9.23 -10.30 -11.52
C ALA A 86 9.12 -11.39 -12.59
N ASP A 87 8.06 -12.21 -12.52
CA ASP A 87 7.75 -13.28 -13.46
C ASP A 87 7.02 -12.79 -14.72
N TRP A 88 6.86 -11.47 -14.91
CA TRP A 88 6.13 -10.85 -16.03
C TRP A 88 4.65 -11.25 -16.14
N ASN A 89 4.08 -11.74 -15.06
CA ASN A 89 2.67 -12.11 -14.95
C ASN A 89 1.80 -10.89 -14.55
N LEU A 90 1.85 -9.84 -15.37
CA LEU A 90 1.29 -8.53 -15.05
C LEU A 90 -0.24 -8.55 -14.85
N ALA A 91 -0.95 -9.41 -15.57
CA ALA A 91 -2.40 -9.56 -15.41
C ALA A 91 -2.79 -10.14 -14.04
N GLN A 92 -1.96 -11.02 -13.46
CA GLN A 92 -2.21 -11.53 -12.12
C GLN A 92 -1.75 -10.54 -11.05
N ALA A 93 -0.64 -9.82 -11.28
CA ALA A 93 -0.24 -8.72 -10.42
C ALA A 93 -1.37 -7.66 -10.31
N ASP A 94 -1.97 -7.28 -11.45
CA ASP A 94 -3.11 -6.36 -11.52
C ASP A 94 -4.31 -6.86 -10.71
N ARG A 95 -4.68 -8.14 -10.86
CA ARG A 95 -5.75 -8.76 -10.05
C ARG A 95 -5.47 -8.75 -8.55
N LEU A 96 -4.21 -8.86 -8.14
CA LEU A 96 -3.82 -8.81 -6.74
C LEU A 96 -3.84 -7.38 -6.20
N LEU A 97 -3.68 -6.35 -7.04
CA LEU A 97 -3.85 -4.95 -6.62
C LEU A 97 -5.28 -4.67 -6.14
N TYR A 98 -6.31 -5.20 -6.81
CA TYR A 98 -7.69 -5.10 -6.31
C TYR A 98 -7.86 -5.73 -4.92
N LYS A 99 -7.13 -6.81 -4.61
CA LYS A 99 -7.17 -7.41 -3.25
C LYS A 99 -6.47 -6.55 -2.20
N ILE A 100 -5.44 -5.79 -2.61
CA ILE A 100 -4.84 -4.77 -1.74
C ILE A 100 -5.88 -3.69 -1.45
N GLU A 101 -6.57 -3.18 -2.47
CA GLU A 101 -7.67 -2.21 -2.31
C GLU A 101 -8.73 -2.73 -1.33
N ASP A 102 -9.26 -3.94 -1.53
CA ASP A 102 -10.22 -4.59 -0.63
C ASP A 102 -9.72 -4.66 0.83
N THR A 103 -8.42 -4.82 1.03
CA THR A 103 -7.82 -4.89 2.37
C THR A 103 -7.72 -3.51 3.00
N PHE A 104 -7.36 -2.49 2.22
CA PHE A 104 -7.32 -1.10 2.69
C PHE A 104 -8.72 -0.53 2.93
N ASP A 105 -9.73 -0.94 2.16
CA ASP A 105 -11.14 -0.58 2.41
C ASP A 105 -11.61 -1.11 3.77
N LYS A 106 -11.21 -2.34 4.12
CA LYS A 106 -11.48 -2.90 5.45
C LYS A 106 -10.75 -2.14 6.54
N ILE A 107 -9.47 -1.83 6.35
CA ILE A 107 -8.69 -1.03 7.29
C ILE A 107 -9.36 0.33 7.52
N GLU A 108 -9.75 1.04 6.45
CA GLU A 108 -10.45 2.33 6.52
C GLU A 108 -11.78 2.23 7.28
N SER A 109 -12.52 1.13 7.10
CA SER A 109 -13.76 0.89 7.85
C SER A 109 -13.54 0.62 9.34
N GLU A 110 -12.39 0.05 9.71
CA GLU A 110 -12.01 -0.29 11.09
C GLU A 110 -11.36 0.87 11.86
N LEU A 111 -10.93 1.91 11.15
CA LEU A 111 -10.40 3.12 11.77
C LEU A 111 -11.55 4.02 12.24
N ASP A 112 -11.37 4.68 13.39
CA ASP A 112 -12.31 5.67 13.94
C ASP A 112 -11.98 7.10 13.49
#